data_AF-A0A150PUG2-F1
#
_entry.id   AF-A0A150PUG2-F1
#
_cell.length_a   1.000
_cell.length_b   1.000
_cell.length_c   1.000
_cell.angle_alpha   90.00
_cell.angle_beta   90.00
_cell.angle_gamma   90.00
#
_symmetry.space_group_name_H-M   'P 1'
#
loop_
_entity.id
_entity.type
_entity.pdbx_description
1 polymer ?
#
loop_
_entity_poly.entity_id
_entity_poly.type
_entity_poly.pdbx_seq_one_letter_code
_entity_poly.pdbx_strand_id
1 'polypeptide(L)'
;MASLPAPNTLLRDLALPALSPLADEQLRRLCAFLYVVGLPEVQTRALLAGYTPEMHADGVYRASLVGGERSFGEWRRWRSLRPPRDPDLPDLVAELDRFVSRWRPRALSAAAEVADADDRDELEDYLGASFERPSRTWRAKAFVQGIEHLAQVPVPSYRATWAALVAEGIQTELARFHEVLKTVQDFIATTPLDADEIADIQAAREEGAASIDAWLTARRRQLAGHFSEETLNLLALGEAVPPPLPDVPLSLLARFRPAARA
;
A
#
# COMPACT_ATOMS: atom_id res chain seq x y z
N MET A 1 17.26 -18.43 19.53
CA MET A 1 16.73 -17.87 18.25
C MET A 1 15.23 -17.73 18.43
N ALA A 2 14.67 -16.54 18.23
CA ALA A 2 13.22 -16.36 18.32
C ALA A 2 12.56 -16.99 17.08
N SER A 3 11.56 -17.84 17.29
CA SER A 3 10.72 -18.35 16.19
C SER A 3 9.91 -17.22 15.59
N LEU A 4 9.69 -17.26 14.27
CA LEU A 4 8.76 -16.35 13.64
C LEU A 4 7.36 -16.44 14.26
N PRO A 5 6.64 -15.31 14.42
CA PRO A 5 5.23 -15.33 14.73
C PRO A 5 4.44 -16.12 13.68
N ALA A 6 3.33 -16.73 14.10
CA ALA A 6 2.46 -17.44 13.17
C ALA A 6 1.88 -16.45 12.14
N PRO A 7 1.59 -16.88 10.90
CA PRO A 7 1.07 -15.98 9.85
C PRO A 7 -0.21 -15.24 10.24
N ASN A 8 -1.02 -15.81 11.13
CA ASN A 8 -2.28 -15.24 11.62
C ASN A 8 -2.12 -14.40 12.90
N THR A 9 -0.92 -14.30 13.49
CA THR A 9 -0.65 -13.39 14.61
C THR A 9 -0.91 -11.96 14.16
N LEU A 10 -1.70 -11.19 14.92
CA LEU A 10 -1.96 -9.79 14.57
C LEU A 10 -0.72 -8.95 14.87
N LEU A 11 -0.50 -7.88 14.09
CA LEU A 11 0.64 -6.99 14.32
C LEU A 11 0.64 -6.42 15.75
N ARG A 12 -0.53 -6.07 16.29
CA ARG A 12 -0.64 -5.58 17.68
C ARG A 12 -0.21 -6.59 18.74
N ASP A 13 -0.18 -7.88 18.40
CA ASP A 13 0.25 -8.94 19.32
C ASP A 13 1.78 -9.14 19.31
N LEU A 14 2.51 -8.47 18.42
CA LEU A 14 3.98 -8.60 18.26
C LEU A 14 4.79 -7.81 19.28
N ALA A 15 4.20 -7.43 20.42
CA ALA A 15 4.80 -6.55 21.43
C ALA A 15 5.40 -5.26 20.82
N LEU A 16 4.74 -4.72 19.79
CA LEU A 16 5.15 -3.48 19.15
C LEU A 16 5.04 -2.31 20.12
N PRO A 17 5.83 -1.24 19.93
CA PRO A 17 5.61 0.01 20.63
C PRO A 17 4.16 0.50 20.50
N ALA A 18 3.69 1.21 21.52
CA ALA A 18 2.43 1.93 21.41
C ALA A 18 2.51 2.99 20.31
N LEU A 19 1.36 3.28 19.68
CA LEU A 19 1.25 4.39 18.73
C LEU A 19 1.57 5.72 19.44
N SER A 20 2.06 6.70 18.68
CA SER A 20 2.11 8.08 19.14
C SER A 20 0.71 8.57 19.54
N PRO A 21 0.59 9.52 20.49
CA PRO A 21 -0.72 10.06 20.88
C PRO A 21 -1.52 10.63 19.71
N LEU A 22 -0.82 11.20 18.72
CA LEU A 22 -1.44 11.70 17.50
C LEU A 22 -1.98 10.56 16.64
N ALA A 23 -1.20 9.51 16.40
CA ALA A 23 -1.66 8.37 15.61
C ALA A 23 -2.80 7.60 16.28
N ASP A 24 -2.75 7.47 17.60
CA ASP A 24 -3.84 6.91 18.39
C ASP A 24 -5.13 7.74 18.25
N GLU A 25 -5.03 9.07 18.37
CA GLU A 25 -6.15 9.98 18.15
C GLU A 25 -6.75 9.83 16.74
N GLN A 26 -5.91 9.76 15.70
CA GLN A 26 -6.40 9.59 14.33
C GLN A 26 -7.10 8.25 14.14
N LEU A 27 -6.57 7.16 14.69
CA LEU A 27 -7.25 5.86 14.68
C LEU A 27 -8.60 5.93 15.40
N ARG A 28 -8.66 6.55 16.58
CA ARG A 28 -9.91 6.72 17.35
C ARG A 28 -10.97 7.48 16.54
N ARG A 29 -10.59 8.61 15.93
CA ARG A 29 -11.48 9.41 15.07
C ARG A 29 -11.98 8.63 13.86
N LEU A 30 -11.12 7.85 13.21
CA LEU A 30 -11.51 7.00 12.09
C LEU A 30 -12.49 5.90 12.50
N CYS A 31 -12.22 5.20 13.61
CA CYS A 31 -13.11 4.17 14.13
C CYS A 31 -14.49 4.75 14.47
N ALA A 32 -14.53 5.92 15.11
CA ALA A 32 -15.78 6.63 15.39
C ALA A 32 -16.53 7.01 14.11
N PHE A 33 -15.84 7.57 13.11
CA PHE A 33 -16.42 7.88 11.81
C PHE A 33 -17.04 6.65 11.15
N LEU A 34 -16.28 5.54 11.06
CA LEU A 34 -16.72 4.30 10.43
C LEU A 34 -17.93 3.68 11.14
N TYR A 35 -17.94 3.73 12.47
CA TYR A 35 -19.07 3.27 13.27
C TYR A 35 -20.32 4.10 13.00
N VAL A 36 -20.22 5.43 13.13
CA VAL A 36 -21.37 6.35 12.98
C VAL A 36 -21.94 6.29 11.57
N VAL A 37 -21.09 6.28 10.52
CA VAL A 37 -21.56 6.20 9.13
C VAL A 37 -22.21 4.85 8.81
N GLY A 38 -21.86 3.80 9.56
CA GLY A 38 -22.47 2.47 9.47
C GLY A 38 -23.82 2.34 10.19
N LEU A 39 -24.22 3.32 11.01
CA LEU A 39 -25.53 3.30 11.67
C LEU A 39 -26.64 3.44 10.62
N PRO A 40 -27.73 2.66 10.69
CA PRO A 40 -28.80 2.67 9.67
C PRO A 40 -29.37 4.06 9.35
N GLU A 41 -29.52 4.91 10.38
CA GLU A 41 -30.04 6.28 10.28
C GLU A 41 -29.10 7.27 9.57
N VAL A 42 -27.79 7.02 9.61
CA VAL A 42 -26.76 7.85 8.95
C VAL A 42 -26.43 7.30 7.57
N GLN A 43 -26.39 5.97 7.43
CA GLN A 43 -25.94 5.26 6.25
C GLN A 43 -26.70 5.68 4.98
N THR A 44 -28.02 5.81 5.05
CA THR A 44 -28.84 6.19 3.88
C THR A 44 -28.49 7.60 3.41
N ARG A 45 -28.31 8.55 4.34
CA ARG A 45 -27.91 9.92 3.99
C ARG A 45 -26.48 9.98 3.48
N ALA A 46 -25.58 9.17 4.02
CA ALA A 46 -24.20 9.08 3.56
C ALA A 46 -24.13 8.57 2.12
N LEU A 47 -24.90 7.51 1.79
CA LEU A 47 -25.02 7.00 0.43
C LEU A 47 -25.56 8.08 -0.53
N LEU A 48 -26.57 8.85 -0.11
CA LEU A 48 -27.12 9.96 -0.91
C LEU A 48 -26.15 11.12 -1.09
N ALA A 49 -25.24 11.34 -0.13
CA ALA A 49 -24.13 12.29 -0.22
C ALA A 49 -22.93 11.76 -1.04
N GLY A 50 -23.08 10.58 -1.67
CA GLY A 50 -22.06 9.97 -2.51
C GLY A 50 -20.97 9.22 -1.76
N TYR A 51 -21.14 8.94 -0.45
CA TYR A 51 -20.24 8.06 0.28
C TYR A 51 -20.50 6.60 -0.10
N THR A 52 -19.50 5.91 -0.66
CA THR A 52 -19.67 4.58 -1.24
C THR A 52 -19.13 3.46 -0.35
N PRO A 53 -19.55 2.19 -0.57
CA PRO A 53 -18.96 1.03 0.10
C PRO A 53 -17.45 0.92 -0.10
N GLU A 54 -16.91 1.31 -1.26
CA GLU A 54 -15.48 1.28 -1.56
C GLU A 54 -14.72 2.31 -0.72
N MET A 55 -15.28 3.52 -0.56
CA MET A 55 -14.72 4.52 0.35
C MET A 55 -14.72 3.99 1.79
N HIS A 56 -15.81 3.35 2.22
CA HIS A 56 -15.89 2.75 3.54
C HIS A 56 -14.86 1.64 3.74
N ALA A 57 -14.67 0.77 2.75
CA ALA A 57 -13.65 -0.27 2.77
C ALA A 57 -12.23 0.31 2.86
N ASP A 58 -11.95 1.44 2.17
CA ASP A 58 -10.67 2.15 2.30
C ASP A 58 -10.44 2.66 3.74
N GLY A 59 -11.48 3.21 4.39
CA GLY A 59 -11.40 3.60 5.79
C GLY A 59 -11.14 2.40 6.73
N VAL A 60 -11.86 1.29 6.55
CA VAL A 60 -11.63 0.05 7.33
C VAL A 60 -10.22 -0.49 7.11
N TYR A 61 -9.71 -0.42 5.89
CA TYR A 61 -8.35 -0.83 5.55
C TYR A 61 -7.31 0.01 6.31
N ARG A 62 -7.48 1.35 6.34
CA ARG A 62 -6.60 2.26 7.10
C ARG A 62 -6.63 1.98 8.60
N ALA A 63 -7.82 1.78 9.17
CA ALA A 63 -7.98 1.42 10.58
C ALA A 63 -7.28 0.09 10.90
N SER A 64 -7.40 -0.90 10.02
CA SER A 64 -6.73 -2.20 10.17
C SER A 64 -5.22 -2.11 10.17
N LEU A 65 -4.66 -1.29 9.28
CA LEU A 65 -3.23 -1.06 9.21
C LEU A 65 -2.70 -0.41 10.50
N VAL A 66 -3.31 0.69 10.93
CA VAL A 66 -2.85 1.47 12.09
C VAL A 66 -3.09 0.73 13.41
N GLY A 67 -4.28 0.15 13.58
CA GLY A 67 -4.66 -0.65 14.75
C GLY A 67 -3.91 -1.97 14.90
N GLY A 68 -3.09 -2.35 13.91
CA GLY A 68 -2.32 -3.58 13.95
C GLY A 68 -3.18 -4.84 13.88
N GLU A 69 -4.39 -4.72 13.34
CA GLU A 69 -5.36 -5.82 13.14
C GLU A 69 -5.08 -6.61 11.85
N ARG A 70 -4.08 -6.19 11.07
CA ARG A 70 -3.56 -7.01 9.96
C ARG A 70 -2.76 -8.17 10.52
N SER A 71 -2.88 -9.30 9.84
CA SER A 71 -2.05 -10.46 10.16
C SER A 71 -0.58 -10.20 9.78
N PHE A 72 0.32 -10.70 10.60
CA PHE A 72 1.76 -10.63 10.38
C PHE A 72 2.15 -11.23 9.03
N GLY A 73 1.51 -12.34 8.64
CA GLY A 73 1.75 -12.99 7.35
C GLY A 73 1.38 -12.10 6.15
N GLU A 74 0.27 -11.37 6.22
CA GLU A 74 -0.08 -10.40 5.17
C GLU A 74 0.90 -9.24 5.10
N TRP A 75 1.26 -8.68 6.26
CA TRP A 75 2.25 -7.60 6.32
C TRP A 75 3.60 -8.05 5.78
N ARG A 76 4.07 -9.27 6.14
CA ARG A 76 5.32 -9.85 5.64
C ARG A 76 5.32 -10.02 4.13
N ARG A 77 4.23 -10.52 3.54
CA ARG A 77 4.09 -10.63 2.08
C ARG A 77 4.11 -9.27 1.42
N TRP A 78 3.43 -8.28 1.99
CA TRP A 78 3.48 -6.91 1.46
C TRP A 78 4.89 -6.31 1.56
N ARG A 79 5.57 -6.52 2.69
CA ARG A 79 6.93 -6.04 2.96
C ARG A 79 7.98 -6.66 2.05
N SER A 80 7.87 -7.95 1.72
CA SER A 80 8.78 -8.58 0.76
C SER A 80 8.63 -8.00 -0.65
N LEU A 81 7.43 -7.55 -1.01
CA LEU A 81 7.15 -6.93 -2.30
C LEU A 81 7.60 -5.48 -2.41
N ARG A 82 7.71 -4.75 -1.30
CA ARG A 82 8.07 -3.31 -1.23
C ARG A 82 8.96 -3.02 -0.02
N PRO A 83 10.21 -3.49 -0.03
CA PRO A 83 11.03 -3.37 1.16
C PRO A 83 11.51 -1.93 1.41
N PRO A 84 11.32 -1.32 2.61
CA PRO A 84 11.92 -0.04 2.97
C PRO A 84 13.46 -0.03 2.93
N ARG A 85 14.10 -1.16 3.22
CA ARG A 85 15.55 -1.34 3.17
C ARG A 85 15.94 -2.63 2.49
N ASP A 86 17.13 -2.66 1.91
CA ASP A 86 17.66 -3.89 1.33
C ASP A 86 17.89 -4.95 2.41
N PRO A 87 17.55 -6.24 2.16
CA PRO A 87 17.86 -7.31 3.09
C PRO A 87 19.37 -7.58 3.12
N ASP A 88 19.83 -8.29 4.15
CA ASP A 88 21.23 -8.71 4.32
C ASP A 88 21.60 -9.88 3.38
N LEU A 89 21.49 -9.61 2.08
CA LEU A 89 21.84 -10.48 0.97
C LEU A 89 22.58 -9.62 -0.09
N PRO A 90 23.74 -9.02 0.27
CA PRO A 90 24.36 -7.97 -0.52
C PRO A 90 24.67 -8.41 -1.97
N ASP A 91 25.07 -9.66 -2.17
CA ASP A 91 25.38 -10.20 -3.50
C ASP A 91 24.13 -10.32 -4.39
N LEU A 92 23.02 -10.82 -3.84
CA LEU A 92 21.76 -10.94 -4.59
C LEU A 92 21.15 -9.56 -4.86
N VAL A 93 21.23 -8.64 -3.91
CA VAL A 93 20.81 -7.25 -4.11
C VAL A 93 21.66 -6.57 -5.18
N ALA A 94 22.97 -6.78 -5.17
CA ALA A 94 23.86 -6.26 -6.21
C ALA A 94 23.57 -6.89 -7.59
N GLU A 95 23.15 -8.15 -7.65
CA GLU A 95 22.73 -8.78 -8.90
C GLU A 95 21.46 -8.14 -9.48
N LEU A 96 20.45 -7.88 -8.65
CA LEU A 96 19.25 -7.13 -9.06
C LEU A 96 19.61 -5.72 -9.55
N ASP A 97 20.51 -5.03 -8.85
CA ASP A 97 20.93 -3.67 -9.19
C ASP A 97 21.77 -3.62 -10.49
N ARG A 98 22.60 -4.63 -10.75
CA ARG A 98 23.33 -4.79 -12.02
C ARG A 98 22.38 -4.97 -13.19
N PHE A 99 21.30 -5.73 -13.02
CA PHE A 99 20.28 -5.88 -14.05
C PHE A 99 19.68 -4.51 -14.42
N VAL A 100 19.25 -3.72 -13.42
CA VAL A 100 18.70 -2.36 -13.65
C VAL A 100 19.72 -1.45 -14.31
N SER A 101 20.96 -1.43 -13.79
CA SER A 101 22.03 -0.58 -14.30
C SER A 101 22.36 -0.87 -15.77
N ARG A 102 22.21 -2.13 -16.18
CA ARG A 102 22.39 -2.54 -17.58
C ARG A 102 21.18 -2.19 -18.44
N TRP A 103 19.98 -2.54 -18.01
CA TRP A 103 18.80 -2.54 -18.87
C TRP A 103 18.01 -1.24 -18.86
N ARG A 104 18.04 -0.47 -17.78
CA ARG A 104 17.30 0.80 -17.71
C ARG A 104 17.78 1.82 -18.75
N PRO A 105 19.09 2.07 -18.94
CA PRO A 105 19.54 2.99 -20.00
C PRO A 105 19.15 2.51 -21.41
N ARG A 106 19.18 1.19 -21.65
CA ARG A 106 18.78 0.59 -22.94
C ARG A 106 17.29 0.76 -23.19
N ALA A 107 16.46 0.49 -22.18
CA ALA A 107 15.02 0.65 -22.28
C ALA A 107 14.63 2.11 -22.54
N LEU A 108 15.27 3.06 -21.86
CA LEU A 108 15.06 4.49 -22.10
C LEU A 108 15.52 4.92 -23.50
N SER A 109 16.67 4.41 -23.98
CA SER A 109 17.15 4.66 -25.34
C SER A 109 16.18 4.11 -26.39
N ALA A 110 15.73 2.86 -26.22
CA ALA A 110 14.78 2.22 -27.13
C ALA A 110 13.43 2.97 -27.14
N ALA A 111 12.94 3.40 -25.97
CA ALA A 111 11.73 4.21 -25.86
C ALA A 111 11.88 5.55 -26.60
N ALA A 112 13.01 6.25 -26.43
CA ALA A 112 13.26 7.54 -27.08
C ALA A 112 13.30 7.45 -28.61
N GLU A 113 13.71 6.30 -29.17
CA GLU A 113 13.76 6.07 -30.61
C GLU A 113 12.38 5.83 -31.25
N VAL A 114 11.41 5.30 -30.49
CA VAL A 114 10.13 4.80 -31.04
C VAL A 114 8.90 5.56 -30.56
N ALA A 115 8.99 6.28 -29.44
CA ALA A 115 7.88 6.99 -28.82
C ALA A 115 7.84 8.47 -29.22
N ASP A 116 6.63 8.99 -29.40
CA ASP A 116 6.38 10.43 -29.45
C ASP A 116 6.56 11.07 -28.06
N ALA A 117 6.34 12.38 -27.95
CA ALA A 117 6.62 13.10 -26.70
C ALA A 117 5.71 12.65 -25.54
N ASP A 118 4.42 12.42 -25.79
CA ASP A 118 3.45 12.04 -24.76
C ASP A 118 3.70 10.60 -24.29
N ASP A 119 3.94 9.67 -25.21
CA ASP A 119 4.26 8.28 -24.88
C ASP A 119 5.63 8.16 -24.18
N ARG A 120 6.58 9.05 -24.49
CA ARG A 120 7.92 9.03 -23.89
C ARG A 120 7.88 9.36 -22.41
N ASP A 121 7.17 10.40 -22.01
CA ASP A 121 7.04 10.78 -20.60
C ASP A 121 6.38 9.62 -19.80
N GLU A 122 5.34 8.99 -20.36
CA GLU A 122 4.70 7.83 -19.73
C GLU A 122 5.64 6.61 -19.63
N LEU A 123 6.43 6.35 -20.68
CA LEU A 123 7.43 5.29 -20.70
C LEU A 123 8.56 5.54 -19.69
N GLU A 124 9.03 6.78 -19.55
CA GLU A 124 10.02 7.16 -18.55
C GLU A 124 9.50 6.88 -17.13
N ASP A 125 8.24 7.23 -16.87
CA ASP A 125 7.57 6.94 -15.60
C ASP A 125 7.45 5.42 -15.33
N TYR A 126 7.01 4.63 -16.31
CA TYR A 126 6.91 3.16 -16.17
C TYR A 126 8.26 2.49 -15.96
N LEU A 127 9.29 2.94 -16.68
CA LEU A 127 10.67 2.47 -16.52
C LEU A 127 11.33 2.99 -15.23
N GLY A 128 10.54 3.67 -14.39
CA GLY A 128 10.91 4.10 -13.05
C GLY A 128 11.98 5.20 -13.08
N ALA A 129 12.08 5.98 -14.16
CA ALA A 129 12.95 7.16 -14.28
C ALA A 129 12.72 8.16 -13.14
N SER A 130 11.45 8.37 -12.81
CA SER A 130 10.95 9.52 -12.02
C SER A 130 10.69 9.23 -10.53
N PHE A 131 10.83 7.97 -10.07
CA PHE A 131 10.42 7.57 -8.71
C PHE A 131 11.60 7.16 -7.84
N GLU A 132 11.84 7.92 -6.77
CA GLU A 132 12.71 7.49 -5.68
C GLU A 132 12.01 6.43 -4.83
N ARG A 133 12.64 5.26 -4.71
CA ARG A 133 12.21 4.19 -3.79
C ARG A 133 13.38 3.83 -2.88
N PRO A 134 13.15 3.59 -1.59
CA PRO A 134 14.21 3.60 -0.59
C PRO A 134 15.19 2.42 -0.72
N SER A 135 14.73 1.23 -1.09
CA SER A 135 15.59 0.06 -1.31
C SER A 135 15.94 -0.15 -2.78
N ARG A 136 17.13 -0.70 -3.05
CA ARG A 136 17.54 -1.13 -4.40
C ARG A 136 16.67 -2.29 -4.88
N THR A 137 16.32 -3.24 -4.01
CA THR A 137 15.41 -4.34 -4.35
C THR A 137 14.06 -3.84 -4.85
N TRP A 138 13.45 -2.84 -4.19
CA TRP A 138 12.17 -2.30 -4.64
C TRP A 138 12.31 -1.53 -5.96
N ARG A 139 13.36 -0.71 -6.12
CA ARG A 139 13.66 -0.05 -7.40
C ARG A 139 13.78 -1.05 -8.55
N ALA A 140 14.54 -2.12 -8.34
CA ALA A 140 14.78 -3.12 -9.36
C ALA A 140 13.51 -3.87 -9.76
N LYS A 141 12.71 -4.29 -8.78
CA LYS A 141 11.42 -4.90 -9.05
C LYS A 141 10.49 -3.95 -9.82
N ALA A 142 10.40 -2.70 -9.42
CA ALA A 142 9.52 -1.74 -10.08
C ALA A 142 9.91 -1.49 -11.53
N PHE A 143 11.22 -1.41 -11.82
CA PHE A 143 11.73 -1.36 -13.19
C PHE A 143 11.28 -2.59 -13.99
N VAL A 144 11.44 -3.80 -13.45
CA VAL A 144 11.02 -5.02 -14.15
C VAL A 144 9.51 -5.07 -14.37
N GLN A 145 8.70 -4.63 -13.40
CA GLN A 145 7.25 -4.50 -13.60
C GLN A 145 6.92 -3.55 -14.75
N GLY A 146 7.66 -2.45 -14.89
CA GLY A 146 7.56 -1.54 -16.03
C GLY A 146 7.91 -2.22 -17.36
N ILE A 147 9.03 -2.94 -17.41
CA ILE A 147 9.45 -3.70 -18.60
C ILE A 147 8.41 -4.75 -19.01
N GLU A 148 7.88 -5.51 -18.06
CA GLU A 148 6.86 -6.53 -18.32
C GLU A 148 5.53 -5.91 -18.76
N HIS A 149 5.21 -4.70 -18.27
CA HIS A 149 4.04 -3.95 -18.73
C HIS A 149 4.11 -3.64 -20.23
N LEU A 150 5.30 -3.29 -20.74
CA LEU A 150 5.51 -3.06 -22.18
C LEU A 150 5.15 -4.28 -23.04
N ALA A 151 5.39 -5.48 -22.51
CA ALA A 151 5.09 -6.73 -23.20
C ALA A 151 3.58 -7.05 -23.21
N GLN A 152 2.83 -6.57 -22.22
CA GLN A 152 1.43 -6.94 -21.99
C GLN A 152 0.44 -5.95 -22.63
N VAL A 153 0.80 -4.67 -22.70
CA VAL A 153 -0.12 -3.63 -23.15
C VAL A 153 -0.04 -3.44 -24.68
N PRO A 154 -1.18 -3.39 -25.39
CA PRO A 154 -1.21 -3.32 -26.85
C PRO A 154 -0.98 -1.90 -27.40
N VAL A 155 0.01 -1.16 -26.87
CA VAL A 155 0.41 0.16 -27.35
C VAL A 155 1.57 0.03 -28.34
N PRO A 156 1.54 0.67 -29.54
CA PRO A 156 2.55 0.50 -30.57
C PRO A 156 3.99 0.83 -30.12
N SER A 157 4.20 1.97 -29.46
CA SER A 157 5.50 2.40 -28.93
C SER A 157 6.04 1.44 -27.87
N TYR A 158 5.16 0.88 -27.03
CA TYR A 158 5.53 -0.07 -25.98
C TYR A 158 5.99 -1.40 -26.58
N ARG A 159 5.25 -1.91 -27.57
CA ARG A 159 5.61 -3.12 -28.30
C ARG A 159 6.92 -2.96 -29.06
N ALA A 160 7.15 -1.82 -29.68
CA ALA A 160 8.39 -1.51 -30.38
C ALA A 160 9.58 -1.48 -29.41
N THR A 161 9.42 -0.80 -28.27
CA THR A 161 10.42 -0.76 -27.19
C THR A 161 10.71 -2.17 -26.66
N TRP A 162 9.68 -2.96 -26.37
CA TRP A 162 9.83 -4.35 -25.94
C TRP A 162 10.56 -5.20 -26.99
N ALA A 163 10.20 -5.09 -28.27
CA ALA A 163 10.84 -5.85 -29.35
C ALA A 163 12.34 -5.52 -29.48
N ALA A 164 12.73 -4.26 -29.31
CA ALA A 164 14.13 -3.84 -29.30
C ALA A 164 14.91 -4.50 -28.15
N LEU A 165 14.32 -4.51 -26.94
CA LEU A 165 14.93 -5.17 -25.78
C LEU A 165 15.04 -6.69 -25.92
N VAL A 166 14.03 -7.31 -26.54
CA VAL A 166 14.05 -8.74 -26.87
C VAL A 166 15.18 -9.06 -27.85
N ALA A 167 15.40 -8.23 -28.86
CA ALA A 167 16.49 -8.40 -29.82
C ALA A 167 17.88 -8.32 -29.14
N GLU A 168 18.02 -7.56 -28.06
CA GLU A 168 19.24 -7.51 -27.24
C GLU A 168 19.37 -8.64 -26.21
N GLY A 169 18.36 -9.50 -26.06
CA GLY A 169 18.41 -10.69 -25.19
C GLY A 169 17.85 -10.50 -23.77
N ILE A 170 17.00 -9.49 -23.53
CA ILE A 170 16.46 -9.21 -22.18
C ILE A 170 15.72 -10.41 -21.55
N GLN A 171 15.08 -11.25 -22.36
CA GLN A 171 14.22 -12.35 -21.86
C GLN A 171 14.98 -13.38 -21.04
N THR A 172 16.21 -13.73 -21.43
CA THR A 172 17.04 -14.67 -20.68
C THR A 172 17.47 -14.08 -19.34
N GLU A 173 17.79 -12.80 -19.30
CA GLU A 173 18.19 -12.12 -18.08
C GLU A 173 17.00 -11.86 -17.13
N LEU A 174 15.79 -11.65 -17.66
CA LEU A 174 14.56 -11.54 -16.86
C LEU A 174 14.24 -12.82 -16.10
N ALA A 175 14.44 -14.00 -16.71
CA ALA A 175 14.23 -15.27 -16.02
C ALA A 175 15.13 -15.38 -14.78
N ARG A 176 16.42 -15.09 -14.94
CA ARG A 176 17.39 -15.06 -13.84
C ARG A 176 17.05 -14.00 -12.79
N PHE A 177 16.64 -12.81 -13.22
CA PHE A 177 16.20 -11.74 -12.32
C PHE A 177 15.05 -12.21 -11.41
N HIS A 178 14.05 -12.90 -11.96
CA HIS A 178 12.92 -13.41 -11.18
C HIS A 178 13.31 -14.47 -10.17
N GLU A 179 14.26 -15.36 -10.51
CA GLU A 179 14.80 -16.33 -9.56
C GLU A 179 15.47 -15.63 -8.37
N VAL A 180 16.35 -14.66 -8.64
CA VAL A 180 17.02 -13.87 -7.60
C VAL A 180 16.02 -13.09 -6.76
N LEU A 181 15.08 -12.38 -7.40
CA LEU A 181 14.07 -11.59 -6.71
C LEU A 181 13.21 -12.47 -5.80
N LYS A 182 12.84 -13.68 -6.27
CA LYS A 182 12.10 -14.64 -5.46
C LYS A 182 12.90 -15.07 -4.24
N THR A 183 14.19 -15.42 -4.39
CA THR A 183 15.05 -15.76 -3.25
C THR A 183 15.13 -14.63 -2.24
N VAL A 184 15.28 -13.38 -2.70
CA VAL A 184 15.30 -12.20 -1.84
C VAL A 184 13.97 -12.01 -1.10
N GLN A 185 12.84 -12.18 -1.79
CA GLN A 185 11.50 -12.08 -1.20
C GLN A 185 11.21 -13.19 -0.19
N ASP A 186 11.62 -14.42 -0.48
CA ASP A 186 11.49 -15.58 0.39
C ASP A 186 12.33 -15.39 1.66
N PHE A 187 13.54 -14.84 1.53
CA PHE A 187 14.38 -14.48 2.66
C PHE A 187 13.69 -13.44 3.56
N ILE A 188 13.18 -12.34 3.01
CA ILE A 188 12.44 -11.33 3.78
C ILE A 188 11.23 -11.95 4.50
N ALA A 189 10.51 -12.86 3.82
CA ALA A 189 9.33 -13.51 4.39
C ALA A 189 9.64 -14.48 5.54
N THR A 190 10.85 -15.06 5.57
CA THR A 190 11.25 -16.13 6.51
C THR A 190 12.32 -15.72 7.52
N THR A 191 12.85 -14.50 7.44
CA THR A 191 13.83 -13.97 8.40
C THR A 191 13.14 -13.53 9.69
N PRO A 192 13.66 -13.85 10.89
CA PRO A 192 13.15 -13.35 12.16
C PRO A 192 13.05 -11.82 12.22
N LEU A 193 12.17 -11.30 13.08
CA LEU A 193 12.11 -9.86 13.33
C LEU A 193 13.32 -9.41 14.14
N ASP A 194 13.98 -8.34 13.68
CA ASP A 194 14.98 -7.60 14.42
C ASP A 194 14.39 -6.25 14.90
N ALA A 195 15.19 -5.49 15.66
CA ALA A 195 14.75 -4.22 16.22
C ALA A 195 14.39 -3.19 15.14
N ASP A 196 15.10 -3.22 14.02
CA ASP A 196 14.86 -2.31 12.91
C ASP A 196 13.58 -2.71 12.15
N GLU A 197 13.27 -4.00 11.99
CA GLU A 197 12.01 -4.46 11.40
C GLU A 197 10.81 -4.06 12.30
N ILE A 198 10.98 -4.11 13.62
CA ILE A 198 9.96 -3.61 14.56
C ILE A 198 9.77 -2.11 14.38
N ALA A 199 10.86 -1.34 14.23
CA ALA A 199 10.80 0.08 13.94
C ALA A 199 10.14 0.37 12.58
N ASP A 200 10.41 -0.42 11.54
CA ASP A 200 9.77 -0.32 10.23
C ASP A 200 8.26 -0.60 10.31
N ILE A 201 7.84 -1.62 11.06
CA ILE A 201 6.41 -1.92 11.31
C ILE A 201 5.77 -0.72 12.01
N GLN A 202 6.42 -0.17 13.04
CA GLN A 202 5.90 0.96 13.78
C GLN A 202 5.79 2.20 12.88
N ALA A 203 6.83 2.52 12.12
CA ALA A 203 6.84 3.64 11.17
C ALA A 203 5.71 3.52 10.14
N ALA A 204 5.47 2.31 9.60
CA ALA A 204 4.37 2.07 8.68
C ALA A 204 2.98 2.29 9.32
N ARG A 205 2.82 1.97 10.60
CA ARG A 205 1.58 2.25 11.34
C ARG A 205 1.38 3.75 11.57
N GLU A 206 2.45 4.48 11.91
CA GLU A 206 2.42 5.94 12.09
C GLU A 206 2.14 6.67 10.76
N GLU A 207 2.78 6.25 9.66
CA GLU A 207 2.51 6.75 8.30
C GLU A 207 1.06 6.47 7.89
N GLY A 208 0.58 5.25 8.17
CA GLY A 208 -0.82 4.89 8.00
C GLY A 208 -1.75 5.87 8.72
N ALA A 209 -1.40 6.27 9.95
CA ALA A 209 -2.18 7.21 10.73
C ALA A 209 -2.15 8.64 10.19
N ALA A 210 -1.00 9.10 9.65
CA ALA A 210 -0.91 10.39 8.99
C ALA A 210 -1.86 10.49 7.78
N SER A 211 -2.08 9.37 7.08
CA SER A 211 -3.02 9.30 5.94
C SER A 211 -4.51 9.42 6.34
N ILE A 212 -4.84 9.13 7.60
CA ILE A 212 -6.21 9.14 8.10
C ILE A 212 -6.77 10.57 8.12
N ASP A 213 -6.00 11.55 8.56
CA ASP A 213 -6.49 12.92 8.73
C ASP A 213 -6.92 13.54 7.39
N ALA A 214 -6.11 13.33 6.33
CA ALA A 214 -6.45 13.75 4.97
C ALA A 214 -7.71 13.04 4.46
N TRP A 215 -7.85 11.74 4.75
CA TRP A 215 -9.02 10.95 4.37
C TRP A 215 -10.29 11.45 5.07
N LEU A 216 -10.24 11.64 6.39
CA LEU A 216 -11.35 12.16 7.20
C LEU A 216 -11.73 13.57 6.75
N THR A 217 -10.75 14.44 6.48
CA THR A 217 -10.99 15.79 5.97
C THR A 217 -11.71 15.76 4.63
N ALA A 218 -11.30 14.89 3.71
CA ALA A 218 -11.96 14.72 2.42
C ALA A 218 -13.40 14.23 2.57
N ARG A 219 -13.64 13.23 3.45
CA ARG A 219 -15.00 12.73 3.70
C ARG A 219 -15.88 13.78 4.38
N ARG A 220 -15.35 14.54 5.33
CA ARG A 220 -16.08 15.64 5.98
C ARG A 220 -16.54 16.68 4.96
N ARG A 221 -15.69 17.07 4.02
CA ARG A 221 -16.05 18.01 2.95
C ARG A 221 -17.13 17.45 2.02
N GLN A 222 -17.05 16.16 1.69
CA GLN A 222 -18.06 15.49 0.88
C GLN A 222 -19.43 15.47 1.57
N LEU A 223 -19.45 15.17 2.87
CA LEU A 223 -20.67 15.05 3.65
C LEU A 223 -21.23 16.42 4.10
N ALA A 224 -20.47 17.50 3.91
CA ALA A 224 -20.91 18.85 4.23
C ALA A 224 -22.15 19.23 3.40
N GLY A 225 -23.16 19.81 4.06
CA GLY A 225 -24.44 20.16 3.43
C GLY A 225 -25.48 19.03 3.40
N HIS A 226 -25.10 17.79 3.71
CA HIS A 226 -26.03 16.65 3.84
C HIS A 226 -26.33 16.26 5.29
N PHE A 227 -25.57 16.82 6.24
CA PHE A 227 -25.64 16.53 7.67
C PHE A 227 -25.60 17.82 8.48
N SER A 228 -26.19 17.80 9.68
CA SER A 228 -26.08 18.91 10.63
C SER A 228 -24.63 19.06 11.12
N GLU A 229 -24.26 20.25 11.61
CA GLU A 229 -22.95 20.45 12.23
C GLU A 229 -22.71 19.49 13.40
N GLU A 230 -23.76 19.16 14.17
CA GLU A 230 -23.69 18.19 15.26
C GLU A 230 -23.32 16.79 14.75
N THR A 231 -23.95 16.30 13.67
CA THR A 231 -23.60 15.01 13.06
C THR A 231 -22.22 15.05 12.39
N LEU A 232 -21.84 16.17 11.78
CA LEU A 232 -20.49 16.33 11.23
C LEU A 232 -19.42 16.39 12.34
N ASN A 233 -19.73 16.95 13.50
CA ASN A 233 -18.85 16.97 14.66
C ASN A 233 -18.76 15.60 15.33
N LEU A 234 -19.87 14.84 15.41
CA LEU A 234 -19.86 13.42 15.78
C LEU A 234 -18.97 12.58 14.86
N LEU A 235 -19.06 12.81 13.55
CA LEU A 235 -18.23 12.17 12.54
C LEU A 235 -16.76 12.64 12.57
N ALA A 236 -16.47 13.87 13.01
CA ALA A 236 -15.14 14.48 12.95
C ALA A 236 -14.33 14.41 14.25
N LEU A 237 -14.99 14.35 15.40
CA LEU A 237 -14.37 14.46 16.73
C LEU A 237 -14.45 13.17 17.56
N GLY A 238 -15.36 12.24 17.25
CA GLY A 238 -15.62 11.12 18.16
C GLY A 238 -16.09 11.55 19.57
N GLU A 239 -16.47 12.83 19.75
CA GLU A 239 -16.62 13.46 21.07
C GLU A 239 -18.04 13.42 21.67
N ALA A 240 -19.08 12.99 20.96
CA ALA A 240 -20.46 13.04 21.49
C ALA A 240 -21.18 11.70 21.64
N VAL A 241 -20.48 10.58 21.45
CA VAL A 241 -20.91 9.28 21.96
C VAL A 241 -19.67 8.70 22.63
N PRO A 242 -19.71 8.25 23.91
CA PRO A 242 -18.59 7.48 24.43
C PRO A 242 -18.42 6.32 23.45
N PRO A 243 -17.34 6.26 22.64
CA PRO A 243 -17.21 5.11 21.77
C PRO A 243 -17.21 3.91 22.72
N PRO A 244 -17.94 2.82 22.42
CA PRO A 244 -17.46 1.57 22.93
C PRO A 244 -16.08 1.43 22.30
N LEU A 245 -15.08 1.79 23.09
CA LEU A 245 -13.85 1.06 23.29
C LEU A 245 -12.85 1.06 22.12
N PRO A 246 -11.55 1.07 22.44
CA PRO A 246 -10.50 0.59 21.53
C PRO A 246 -10.68 -0.88 21.08
N ASP A 247 -11.79 -1.54 21.45
CA ASP A 247 -12.08 -2.97 21.29
C ASP A 247 -13.22 -3.28 20.31
N VAL A 248 -13.80 -2.31 19.59
CA VAL A 248 -14.80 -2.64 18.55
C VAL A 248 -14.10 -3.43 17.44
N PRO A 249 -14.50 -4.70 17.21
CA PRO A 249 -13.87 -5.50 16.18
C PRO A 249 -14.06 -4.84 14.81
N LEU A 250 -13.03 -4.83 13.97
CA LEU A 250 -13.13 -4.33 12.59
C LEU A 250 -14.26 -5.01 11.80
N SER A 251 -14.64 -6.23 12.17
CA SER A 251 -15.77 -6.95 11.57
C SER A 251 -17.14 -6.30 11.84
N LEU A 252 -17.26 -5.45 12.88
CA LEU A 252 -18.40 -4.57 13.09
C LEU A 252 -18.29 -3.30 12.25
N LEU A 253 -17.10 -2.70 12.18
CA LEU A 253 -16.86 -1.51 11.34
C LEU A 253 -17.07 -1.83 9.85
N ALA A 254 -16.69 -3.02 9.38
CA ALA A 254 -16.86 -3.46 8.00
C ALA A 254 -18.33 -3.68 7.58
N ARG A 255 -19.30 -3.53 8.48
CA ARG A 255 -20.73 -3.70 8.18
C ARG A 255 -21.32 -2.43 7.57
N PHE A 256 -20.84 -2.07 6.39
CA PHE A 256 -21.46 -1.04 5.56
C PHE A 256 -22.11 -1.72 4.35
N ARG A 257 -23.32 -2.26 4.56
CA ARG A 257 -24.08 -2.91 3.49
C ARG A 257 -25.25 -2.01 3.07
N PRO A 258 -25.41 -1.67 1.79
CA PRO A 258 -26.70 -1.16 1.35
C PRO A 258 -27.74 -2.22 1.70
N ALA A 259 -28.77 -1.87 2.45
CA ALA A 259 -29.90 -2.76 2.63
C ALA A 259 -30.41 -3.10 1.23
N ALA A 260 -30.29 -4.37 0.83
CA ALA A 260 -31.00 -4.84 -0.36
C ALA A 260 -32.47 -4.55 -0.08
N ARG A 261 -33.08 -3.70 -0.92
CA ARG A 261 -34.53 -3.49 -0.87
C ARG A 261 -35.16 -4.87 -1.06
N ALA A 262 -35.86 -5.36 -0.03
CA ALA A 262 -36.82 -6.44 -0.15
C ALA A 262 -38.02 -5.97 -0.99
#